data_AF-A0A5A7T481-F1
#
_entry.id   AF-A0A5A7T481-F1
#
_cell.length_a   1.000
_cell.length_b   1.000
_cell.length_c   1.000
_cell.angle_alpha   90.00
_cell.angle_beta   90.00
_cell.angle_gamma   90.00
#
_symmetry.space_group_name_H-M   'P 1'
#
loop_
_entity.id
_entity.type
_entity.pdbx_description
1 polymer ?
#
loop_
_entity_poly.entity_id
_entity_poly.type
_entity_poly.pdbx_seq_one_letter_code
_entity_poly.pdbx_strand_id
1 'polypeptide(L)'
;MFLCPYGQNDRLPLVRKILPKRGARRGGRGGRGRGAGRVQPEVQPVVQATNPATPVTHVDLTAMEQSLRYAIQQKFLNLEQDDMTVEQYDAEFDMLSRFSSDVIRDEVAKIEKFVKGLRLDIQGLV
;
A
#
# COMPACT_ATOMS: atom_id res chain seq x y z
N MET A 1 -35.03 0.20 3.27
CA MET A 1 -35.05 -0.99 4.15
C MET A 1 -34.51 -2.14 3.32
N PHE A 2 -33.28 -2.61 3.55
CA PHE A 2 -32.83 -3.99 3.33
C PHE A 2 -31.43 -4.12 3.93
N LEU A 3 -31.39 -4.64 5.15
CA LEU A 3 -30.21 -5.26 5.77
C LEU A 3 -30.34 -6.77 5.51
N CYS A 4 -29.27 -7.43 5.09
CA CYS A 4 -28.84 -8.72 5.67
C CYS A 4 -27.43 -9.14 5.21
N PRO A 5 -26.68 -9.89 6.06
CA PRO A 5 -25.22 -10.01 6.00
C PRO A 5 -24.74 -11.41 5.57
N TYR A 6 -23.58 -11.49 4.92
CA TYR A 6 -22.79 -12.72 4.75
C TYR A 6 -21.40 -12.43 5.37
N GLY A 7 -20.77 -13.24 6.21
CA GLY A 7 -20.78 -14.70 6.35
C GLY A 7 -19.30 -15.10 6.45
N GLN A 8 -18.84 -15.44 7.65
CA GLN A 8 -17.45 -15.69 8.06
C GLN A 8 -16.78 -16.78 7.19
N ASN A 9 -15.60 -16.49 6.63
CA ASN A 9 -14.78 -17.49 5.92
C ASN A 9 -13.73 -18.09 6.85
N ASP A 10 -13.98 -19.32 7.31
CA ASP A 10 -12.99 -20.17 7.98
C ASP A 10 -12.08 -20.87 6.96
N ARG A 11 -10.76 -20.72 7.10
CA ARG A 11 -9.78 -21.59 6.42
C ARG A 11 -8.61 -21.93 7.35
N LEU A 12 -8.67 -23.15 7.90
CA LEU A 12 -7.76 -23.75 8.89
C LEU A 12 -6.42 -24.26 8.24
N PRO A 13 -5.52 -24.97 8.96
CA PRO A 13 -4.19 -24.51 9.37
C PRO A 13 -3.05 -25.27 8.65
N LEU A 14 -1.83 -24.71 8.63
CA LEU A 14 -0.66 -25.47 8.16
C LEU A 14 0.45 -25.52 9.22
N VAL A 15 0.41 -26.57 10.04
CA VAL A 15 1.56 -27.04 10.84
C VAL A 15 2.37 -28.01 9.99
N ARG A 16 3.67 -27.74 9.82
CA ARG A 16 4.77 -28.70 9.57
C ARG A 16 6.10 -27.94 9.69
N LYS A 17 6.75 -27.99 10.87
CA LYS A 17 7.92 -28.84 11.21
C LYS A 17 9.13 -28.65 10.27
N ILE A 18 10.26 -28.17 10.81
CA ILE A 18 11.60 -28.81 10.78
C ILE A 18 12.49 -28.14 11.85
N LEU A 19 13.04 -28.96 12.75
CA LEU A 19 14.08 -28.65 13.73
C LEU A 19 15.46 -28.97 13.13
N PRO A 20 16.45 -28.06 13.16
CA PRO A 20 17.85 -28.43 13.04
C PRO A 20 18.50 -28.55 14.43
N LYS A 21 18.97 -29.75 14.76
CA LYS A 21 19.93 -29.99 15.85
C LYS A 21 21.36 -29.72 15.35
N ARG A 22 22.15 -28.88 16.03
CA ARG A 22 23.64 -28.91 15.91
C ARG A 22 24.39 -28.21 17.07
N GLY A 23 25.13 -29.01 17.85
CA GLY A 23 26.54 -28.76 18.24
C GLY A 23 26.89 -27.81 19.40
N ALA A 24 27.71 -28.31 20.33
CA ALA A 24 28.29 -27.63 21.50
C ALA A 24 29.62 -26.90 21.21
N ARG A 25 29.91 -25.79 21.91
CA ARG A 25 31.29 -25.33 22.24
C ARG A 25 31.36 -24.66 23.62
N ARG A 26 32.41 -25.03 24.33
CA ARG A 26 32.75 -24.79 25.75
C ARG A 26 33.75 -23.64 25.83
N GLY A 27 33.58 -22.71 26.77
CA GLY A 27 34.57 -21.70 27.17
C GLY A 27 33.89 -20.43 27.68
N GLY A 28 34.31 -19.73 28.72
CA GLY A 28 35.43 -19.85 29.66
C GLY A 28 35.32 -18.65 30.61
N ARG A 29 35.54 -18.86 31.91
CA ARG A 29 35.26 -17.93 33.01
C ARG A 29 36.45 -17.00 33.28
N GLY A 30 36.18 -15.70 33.41
CA GLY A 30 37.07 -14.68 33.99
C GLY A 30 37.76 -13.80 32.95
N GLY A 31 37.95 -12.48 33.11
CA GLY A 31 37.75 -11.57 34.23
C GLY A 31 38.84 -10.48 34.16
N ARG A 32 38.52 -9.26 34.65
CA ARG A 32 39.39 -8.16 35.16
C ARG A 32 38.98 -6.81 34.58
N GLY A 33 38.19 -6.07 35.37
CA GLY A 33 38.08 -4.63 35.22
C GLY A 33 39.40 -3.93 35.55
N ARG A 34 39.70 -2.87 34.81
CA ARG A 34 40.59 -1.77 35.19
C ARG A 34 40.02 -0.50 34.57
N GLY A 35 39.52 0.39 35.42
CA GLY A 35 39.23 1.76 35.02
C GLY A 35 40.49 2.61 35.14
N ALA A 36 40.68 3.55 34.21
CA ALA A 36 41.31 4.86 34.40
C ALA A 36 41.34 5.62 33.07
N GLY A 37 41.04 6.93 33.11
CA GLY A 37 41.44 7.88 32.06
C GLY A 37 40.30 8.60 31.35
N ARG A 38 39.79 9.67 31.96
CA ARG A 38 39.14 10.76 31.22
C ARG A 38 40.26 11.58 30.56
N VAL A 39 40.36 11.55 29.24
CA VAL A 39 40.87 12.65 28.41
C VAL A 39 40.14 12.61 27.06
N GLN A 40 39.35 13.63 26.77
CA GLN A 40 39.03 14.11 25.41
C GLN A 40 39.67 15.50 25.32
N PRO A 41 40.25 15.93 24.18
CA PRO A 41 39.63 15.95 22.84
C PRO A 41 40.58 15.35 21.76
N GLU A 42 40.15 14.92 20.57
CA GLU A 42 39.84 15.78 19.44
C GLU A 42 39.18 14.95 18.30
N VAL A 43 38.08 15.48 17.76
CA VAL A 43 37.34 15.18 16.52
C VAL A 43 37.41 13.73 15.99
N GLN A 44 36.49 12.89 16.47
CA GLN A 44 36.01 11.75 15.68
C GLN A 44 34.85 12.22 14.80
N PRO A 45 34.84 11.92 13.50
CA PRO A 45 33.69 12.23 12.66
C PRO A 45 32.48 11.51 13.23
N VAL A 46 31.40 12.27 13.40
CA VAL A 46 30.07 11.79 13.80
C VAL A 46 29.74 10.54 13.00
N VAL A 47 29.91 9.37 13.60
CA VAL A 47 29.23 8.16 13.14
C VAL A 47 27.81 8.35 13.63
N GLN A 48 27.00 9.00 12.79
CA GLN A 48 25.55 8.95 12.93
C GLN A 48 25.17 7.48 12.96
N ALA A 49 24.94 6.95 14.16
CA ALA A 49 24.09 5.80 14.33
C ALA A 49 22.74 6.24 13.80
N THR A 50 22.50 5.96 12.52
CA THR A 50 21.17 6.02 11.93
C THR A 50 20.33 5.08 12.77
N ASN A 51 19.54 5.69 13.65
CA ASN A 51 18.50 5.02 14.39
C ASN A 51 17.60 4.35 13.34
N PRO A 52 17.27 3.04 13.45
CA PRO A 52 16.35 2.40 12.50
C PRO A 52 14.93 3.00 12.57
N ALA A 53 14.65 3.90 13.52
CA ALA A 53 13.56 4.85 13.42
C ALA A 53 13.95 6.00 12.48
N THR A 54 14.15 5.74 11.19
CA THR A 54 14.06 6.80 10.19
C THR A 54 12.62 7.29 10.22
N PRO A 55 12.34 8.55 10.63
CA PRO A 55 10.99 9.09 10.47
C PRO A 55 10.73 9.15 8.96
N VAL A 56 9.58 8.63 8.54
CA VAL A 56 9.11 8.74 7.16
C VAL A 56 9.27 10.19 6.72
N THR A 57 10.13 10.43 5.72
CA THR A 57 10.37 11.80 5.25
C THR A 57 9.13 12.31 4.53
N HIS A 58 8.83 13.60 4.60
CA HIS A 58 7.68 14.20 3.89
C HIS A 58 7.68 13.83 2.39
N VAL A 59 8.86 13.70 1.79
CA VAL A 59 9.03 13.29 0.38
C VAL A 59 8.50 11.88 0.11
N ASP A 60 8.67 10.95 1.06
CA ASP A 60 8.22 9.56 0.94
C ASP A 60 6.69 9.44 1.07
N LEU A 61 6.09 10.21 1.99
CA LEU A 61 4.63 10.34 2.10
C LEU A 61 4.02 10.94 0.83
N THR A 62 4.57 12.04 0.31
CA THR A 62 4.08 12.68 -0.92
C THR A 62 4.21 11.75 -2.13
N ALA A 63 5.30 10.99 -2.26
CA ALA A 63 5.50 10.04 -3.35
C ALA A 63 4.47 8.89 -3.32
N MET A 64 4.16 8.37 -2.12
CA MET A 64 3.13 7.35 -1.95
C MET A 64 1.73 7.90 -2.27
N GLU A 65 1.39 9.12 -1.83
CA GLU A 65 0.14 9.79 -2.17
C GLU A 65 -0.03 10.00 -3.68
N GLN A 66 1.03 10.45 -4.36
CA GLN A 66 1.04 10.60 -5.82
C GLN A 66 0.86 9.28 -6.54
N SER A 67 1.49 8.21 -6.05
CA SER A 67 1.35 6.87 -6.62
C SER A 67 -0.07 6.33 -6.46
N LEU A 68 -0.72 6.60 -5.32
CA LEU A 68 -2.13 6.26 -5.08
C LEU A 68 -3.06 7.05 -6.00
N ARG A 69 -2.85 8.37 -6.13
CA ARG A 69 -3.61 9.20 -7.08
C ARG A 69 -3.48 8.67 -8.50
N TYR A 70 -2.25 8.37 -8.93
CA TYR A 70 -2.00 7.80 -10.25
C TYR A 70 -2.74 6.47 -10.46
N ALA A 71 -2.68 5.57 -9.47
CA ALA A 71 -3.38 4.28 -9.56
C ALA A 71 -4.90 4.44 -9.68
N ILE A 72 -5.49 5.37 -8.91
CA ILE A 72 -6.93 5.67 -8.96
C ILE A 72 -7.31 6.26 -10.33
N GLN A 73 -6.51 7.18 -10.85
CA GLN A 73 -6.71 7.78 -12.17
C GLN A 73 -6.64 6.72 -13.29
N GLN A 74 -5.65 5.82 -13.23
CA GLN A 74 -5.53 4.72 -14.18
C GLN A 74 -6.73 3.80 -14.13
N LYS A 75 -7.22 3.46 -12.93
CA LYS A 75 -8.45 2.68 -12.79
C LYS A 75 -9.65 3.38 -13.41
N PHE A 76 -9.80 4.69 -13.19
CA PHE A 76 -10.89 5.47 -13.79
C PHE A 76 -10.84 5.48 -15.32
N LEU A 77 -9.67 5.70 -15.91
CA LEU A 77 -9.49 5.75 -17.37
C LEU A 77 -9.74 4.39 -18.03
N ASN A 78 -9.33 3.31 -17.37
CA ASN A 78 -9.50 1.95 -17.86
C ASN A 78 -10.81 1.30 -17.37
N LEU A 79 -11.68 2.04 -16.68
CA LEU A 79 -12.94 1.50 -16.19
C LEU A 79 -13.89 1.24 -17.37
N GLU A 80 -14.32 0.00 -17.48
CA GLU A 80 -15.31 -0.51 -18.42
C GLU A 80 -16.32 -1.35 -17.65
N GLN A 81 -17.54 -1.43 -18.15
CA GLN A 81 -18.62 -2.16 -17.49
C GLN A 81 -18.38 -3.68 -17.55
N ASP A 82 -17.85 -4.21 -18.65
CA ASP A 82 -17.51 -5.63 -18.82
C ASP A 82 -18.66 -6.59 -18.39
N ASP A 83 -18.44 -7.40 -17.36
CA ASP A 83 -19.44 -8.31 -16.76
C ASP A 83 -20.23 -7.70 -15.59
N MET A 84 -19.93 -6.46 -15.19
CA MET A 84 -20.61 -5.78 -14.08
C MET A 84 -22.01 -5.31 -14.47
N THR A 85 -22.91 -5.29 -13.48
CA THR A 85 -24.22 -4.65 -13.66
C THR A 85 -24.05 -3.14 -13.81
N VAL A 86 -25.02 -2.48 -14.46
CA VAL A 86 -24.98 -1.02 -14.65
C VAL A 86 -24.91 -0.30 -13.31
N GLU A 87 -25.58 -0.80 -12.26
CA GLU A 87 -25.54 -0.17 -10.94
C GLU A 87 -24.17 -0.29 -10.26
N GLN A 88 -23.46 -1.41 -10.44
CA GLN A 88 -22.10 -1.59 -9.93
C GLN A 88 -21.11 -0.68 -10.65
N TYR A 89 -21.23 -0.61 -11.98
CA TYR A 89 -20.42 0.28 -12.80
C TYR A 89 -20.63 1.75 -12.42
N ASP A 90 -21.89 2.18 -12.24
CA ASP A 90 -22.22 3.54 -11.82
C ASP A 90 -21.61 3.88 -10.45
N ALA A 91 -21.75 2.98 -9.48
CA ALA A 91 -21.17 3.16 -8.15
C ALA A 91 -19.63 3.26 -8.18
N GLU A 92 -18.95 2.41 -8.96
CA GLU A 92 -17.50 2.47 -9.10
C GLU A 92 -17.05 3.74 -9.84
N PHE A 93 -17.79 4.14 -10.88
CA PHE A 93 -17.54 5.36 -11.64
C PHE A 93 -17.69 6.62 -10.77
N ASP A 94 -18.77 6.76 -10.00
CA ASP A 94 -19.00 7.89 -9.09
C ASP A 94 -17.86 7.99 -8.05
N MET A 95 -17.47 6.87 -7.46
CA MET A 95 -16.37 6.83 -6.50
C MET A 95 -15.04 7.25 -7.13
N LEU A 96 -14.68 6.72 -8.29
CA LEU A 96 -13.40 7.04 -8.96
C LEU A 96 -13.38 8.46 -9.56
N SER A 97 -14.52 8.96 -10.02
CA SER A 97 -14.68 10.31 -10.60
C SER A 97 -14.40 11.43 -9.58
N ARG A 98 -14.71 11.19 -8.29
CA ARG A 98 -14.45 12.14 -7.19
C ARG A 98 -12.97 12.35 -6.94
N PHE A 99 -12.17 11.30 -7.09
CA PHE A 99 -10.71 11.36 -6.92
C PHE A 99 -9.96 11.72 -8.21
N SER A 100 -10.65 11.68 -9.35
CA SER A 100 -10.08 11.95 -10.69
C SER A 100 -10.50 13.29 -11.28
N SER A 101 -11.08 14.19 -10.47
CA SER A 101 -11.43 15.55 -10.86
C SER A 101 -10.22 16.35 -11.37
N ASP A 102 -9.01 16.02 -10.92
CA ASP A 102 -7.76 16.60 -11.42
C ASP A 102 -7.45 16.21 -12.88
N VAL A 103 -7.89 15.03 -13.35
CA VAL A 103 -7.59 14.53 -14.71
C VAL A 103 -8.64 14.92 -15.71
N ILE A 104 -9.92 14.83 -15.32
CA ILE A 104 -11.03 15.24 -16.17
C ILE A 104 -11.84 16.27 -15.39
N ARG A 105 -11.50 17.54 -15.59
CA ARG A 105 -12.20 18.68 -14.96
C ARG A 105 -13.53 18.97 -15.64
N ASP A 106 -13.63 18.66 -16.92
CA ASP A 106 -14.83 18.90 -17.72
C ASP A 106 -15.87 17.80 -17.49
N GLU A 107 -17.07 18.21 -17.09
CA GLU A 107 -18.20 17.31 -16.88
C GLU A 107 -18.63 16.63 -18.17
N VAL A 108 -18.53 17.32 -19.32
CA VAL A 108 -18.88 16.74 -20.62
C VAL A 108 -17.94 15.57 -20.93
N ALA A 109 -16.63 15.78 -20.75
CA ALA A 109 -15.64 14.72 -20.93
C ALA A 109 -15.83 13.56 -19.93
N LYS A 110 -16.31 13.81 -18.70
CA LYS A 110 -16.66 12.74 -17.75
C LYS A 110 -17.85 11.93 -18.24
N ILE A 111 -18.89 12.58 -18.73
CA ILE A 111 -20.08 11.90 -19.27
C ILE A 111 -19.70 11.09 -20.50
N GLU A 112 -18.89 11.64 -21.41
CA GLU A 112 -18.39 10.87 -22.55
C GLU A 112 -17.59 9.64 -22.11
N LYS A 113 -16.75 9.77 -21.08
CA LYS A 113 -15.99 8.63 -20.54
C LYS A 113 -16.91 7.57 -19.93
N PHE A 114 -17.97 7.99 -19.22
CA PHE A 114 -18.99 7.09 -18.70
C PHE A 114 -19.65 6.30 -19.83
N VAL A 115 -20.15 7.00 -20.84
CA VAL A 115 -20.81 6.36 -21.99
C VAL A 115 -19.87 5.41 -22.72
N LYS A 116 -18.62 5.83 -23.00
CA LYS A 116 -17.60 5.00 -23.66
C LYS A 116 -17.25 3.72 -22.88
N GLY A 117 -17.41 3.72 -21.56
CA GLY A 117 -17.15 2.54 -20.73
C GLY A 117 -18.36 1.62 -20.57
N LEU A 118 -19.56 2.01 -21.01
CA LEU A 118 -20.72 1.12 -21.02
C LEU A 118 -20.56 0.03 -22.07
N ARG A 119 -21.19 -1.12 -21.86
CA ARG A 119 -21.23 -2.17 -22.88
C ARG A 119 -22.01 -1.71 -24.12
N LEU A 120 -21.60 -2.20 -25.30
CA LEU A 120 -22.17 -1.81 -26.59
C LEU A 120 -23.67 -2.12 -26.74
N ASP A 121 -24.14 -3.19 -26.09
CA ASP A 121 -25.56 -3.58 -26.07
C ASP A 121 -26.44 -2.55 -25.35
N ILE A 122 -25.88 -1.79 -24.41
CA ILE A 122 -26.55 -0.70 -23.69
C ILE A 122 -26.42 0.62 -24.46
N GLN A 123 -25.29 0.85 -25.14
CA GLN A 123 -25.07 2.05 -25.95
C GLN A 123 -26.02 2.15 -27.14
N GLY A 124 -26.70 1.06 -27.52
CA GLY A 124 -27.63 1.05 -28.66
C GLY A 124 -26.92 1.23 -30.01
N LEU A 125 -25.61 0.97 -30.05
CA LEU A 125 -24.80 1.03 -31.26
C LEU A 125 -24.85 -0.35 -31.93
N VAL A 126 -25.86 -0.56 -32.76
CA VAL A 126 -26.02 -1.72 -33.67
C VAL A 126 -25.71 -1.29 -35.09
#